data_AF-A0A2V9F2U0-F1
#
_entry.id   AF-A0A2V9F2U0-F1
#
_cell.length_a   1.000
_cell.length_b   1.000
_cell.length_c   1.000
_cell.angle_alpha   90.00
_cell.angle_beta   90.00
_cell.angle_gamma   90.00
#
_symmetry.space_group_name_H-M   'P 1'
#
loop_
_entity.id
_entity.type
_entity.pdbx_description
1 polymer ?
#
loop_
_entity_poly.entity_id
_entity_poly.type
_entity_poly.pdbx_seq_one_letter_code
_entity_poly.pdbx_strand_id
1 'polypeptide(L)'
;MHSDQKRDIRSYVQVVLLICTMAVGISWYSLWESYVVTRPRVSQVETGRTIPLRSHGVVVYLTHDESQKLKVLNSVGDVMAFIFISLSIWKQFLRRQAGGTDESP
;
A
#
# COMPACT_ATOMS: atom_id res chain seq x y z
N MET A 1 9.34 33.80 -12.82
CA MET A 1 10.37 33.15 -11.97
C MET A 1 9.79 32.38 -10.78
N HIS A 2 8.79 32.90 -10.04
CA HIS A 2 8.19 32.19 -8.89
C HIS A 2 7.32 30.95 -9.26
N SER A 3 6.82 30.91 -10.50
CA SER A 3 5.95 29.84 -11.02
C SER A 3 6.69 28.54 -11.38
N ASP A 4 7.94 28.65 -11.87
CA ASP A 4 8.76 27.48 -12.25
C ASP A 4 9.23 26.69 -11.03
N GLN A 5 9.69 27.39 -9.99
CA GLN A 5 10.10 26.78 -8.72
C GLN A 5 8.98 25.97 -8.05
N LYS A 6 7.72 26.44 -8.12
CA LYS A 6 6.55 25.72 -7.60
C LYS A 6 6.26 24.44 -8.39
N ARG A 7 6.58 24.42 -9.69
CA ARG A 7 6.36 23.29 -10.59
C ARG A 7 7.39 22.19 -10.34
N ASP A 8 8.64 22.56 -10.11
CA ASP A 8 9.73 21.63 -9.78
C ASP A 8 9.53 20.95 -8.43
N ILE A 9 9.17 21.72 -7.39
CA ILE A 9 8.87 21.17 -6.06
C ILE A 9 7.73 20.15 -6.15
N ARG A 10 6.68 20.44 -6.92
CA ARG A 10 5.54 19.52 -7.07
C ARG A 10 5.93 18.22 -7.77
N SER A 11 6.80 18.29 -8.76
CA SER A 11 7.32 17.11 -9.47
C SER A 11 8.20 16.28 -8.55
N TYR A 12 9.07 16.93 -7.77
CA TYR A 12 9.95 16.26 -6.80
C TYR A 12 9.15 15.52 -5.71
N VAL A 13 8.14 16.17 -5.14
CA VAL A 13 7.24 15.56 -4.15
C VAL A 13 6.50 14.35 -4.73
N GLN A 14 6.07 14.40 -5.99
CA GLN A 14 5.46 13.24 -6.64
C GLN A 14 6.41 12.06 -6.79
N VAL A 15 7.66 12.32 -7.19
CA VAL A 15 8.67 11.26 -7.34
C VAL A 15 9.01 10.63 -6.00
N VAL A 16 9.18 11.44 -4.95
CA VAL A 16 9.42 10.94 -3.59
C VAL A 16 8.24 10.08 -3.12
N LEU A 17 7.00 10.54 -3.31
CA LEU A 17 5.80 9.76 -2.95
C LEU A 17 5.71 8.45 -3.74
N LEU A 18 6.05 8.45 -5.03
CA LEU A 18 6.09 7.25 -5.85
C LEU A 18 7.12 6.24 -5.30
N ILE A 19 8.34 6.71 -5.01
CA ILE A 19 9.42 5.87 -4.47
C ILE A 19 9.02 5.30 -3.11
N CYS A 20 8.44 6.13 -2.22
CA CYS A 20 7.94 5.65 -0.92
C CYS A 20 6.87 4.58 -1.10
N THR A 21 5.93 4.77 -2.02
CA THR A 21 4.85 3.80 -2.28
C THR A 21 5.42 2.48 -2.83
N MET A 22 6.38 2.56 -3.76
CA MET A 22 7.07 1.37 -4.29
C MET A 22 7.88 0.65 -3.19
N ALA A 23 8.62 1.39 -2.36
CA ALA A 23 9.41 0.82 -1.27
C ALA A 23 8.51 0.08 -0.28
N VAL A 24 7.39 0.68 0.12
CA VAL A 24 6.39 0.04 0.99
C VAL A 24 5.82 -1.23 0.34
N GLY A 25 5.49 -1.20 -0.96
CA GLY A 25 5.01 -2.36 -1.69
C GLY A 25 6.04 -3.51 -1.77
N ILE A 26 7.31 -3.18 -2.02
CA ILE A 26 8.41 -4.16 -2.06
C ILE A 26 8.64 -4.75 -0.66
N SER A 27 8.67 -3.92 0.39
CA SER A 27 8.81 -4.39 1.76
C SER A 27 7.66 -5.32 2.15
N TRP A 28 6.42 -4.99 1.77
CA TRP A 28 5.26 -5.85 1.97
C TRP A 28 5.43 -7.21 1.26
N TYR A 29 5.82 -7.20 -0.01
CA TYR A 29 6.05 -8.43 -0.78
C TYR A 29 7.18 -9.28 -0.18
N SER A 30 8.27 -8.66 0.26
CA SER A 30 9.40 -9.37 0.87
C SER A 30 9.03 -10.00 2.21
N LEU A 31 8.28 -9.27 3.06
CA LEU A 31 7.70 -9.80 4.29
C LEU A 31 6.80 -10.99 3.98
N TRP A 32 5.94 -10.85 2.98
CA TRP A 32 5.03 -11.92 2.57
C TRP A 32 5.76 -13.19 2.16
N GLU A 33 6.76 -13.09 1.27
CA GLU A 33 7.57 -14.24 0.85
C GLU A 33 8.30 -14.89 2.02
N SER A 34 8.88 -14.07 2.91
CA SER A 34 9.50 -14.57 4.13
C SER A 34 8.51 -15.36 4.99
N TYR A 35 7.27 -14.87 5.12
CA TYR A 35 6.20 -15.58 5.82
C TYR A 35 5.82 -16.90 5.16
N VAL A 36 5.70 -16.95 3.83
CA VAL A 36 5.33 -18.19 3.11
C VAL A 36 6.42 -19.26 3.23
N VAL A 37 7.70 -18.85 3.22
CA VAL A 37 8.84 -19.77 3.27
C VAL A 37 9.15 -20.25 4.69
N THR A 38 9.11 -19.36 5.68
CA THR A 38 9.61 -19.67 7.04
C THR A 38 8.55 -20.23 7.99
N ARG A 39 7.26 -20.04 7.70
CA ARG A 39 6.18 -20.44 8.61
C ARG A 39 5.86 -21.93 8.52
N PRO A 40 5.61 -22.59 9.66
CA PRO A 40 5.16 -23.97 9.67
C PRO A 40 3.79 -24.11 8.98
N ARG A 41 3.72 -25.04 8.03
CA ARG A 41 2.51 -25.40 7.28
C ARG A 41 1.62 -26.39 8.02
N VAL A 42 2.04 -26.81 9.22
CA VAL A 42 1.36 -27.78 10.08
C VAL A 42 0.98 -27.07 11.37
N SER A 43 -0.20 -27.34 11.91
CA SER A 43 -0.65 -26.75 13.17
C SER A 43 0.26 -27.20 14.30
N GLN A 44 0.80 -26.26 15.06
CA GLN A 44 1.63 -26.54 16.23
C GLN A 44 0.90 -26.03 17.47
N VAL A 45 0.12 -26.92 18.08
CA VAL A 45 -0.70 -26.58 19.26
C VAL A 45 0.18 -26.16 20.44
N GLU A 46 1.35 -26.79 20.61
CA GLU A 46 2.30 -26.47 21.68
C GLU A 46 2.86 -25.05 21.62
N THR A 47 2.94 -24.45 20.42
CA THR A 47 3.43 -23.07 20.23
C THR A 47 2.30 -22.06 20.02
N GLY A 48 1.04 -22.48 20.17
CA GLY A 48 -0.14 -21.62 19.97
C GLY A 48 -0.40 -21.23 18.50
N ARG A 49 0.23 -21.93 17.55
CA ARG A 49 0.05 -21.72 16.10
C ARG A 49 -1.12 -22.55 15.59
N THR A 50 -2.33 -22.05 15.84
CA THR A 50 -3.58 -22.76 15.52
C THR A 50 -4.45 -22.01 14.50
N ILE A 51 -4.17 -20.73 14.22
CA ILE A 51 -5.00 -19.91 13.35
C ILE A 51 -4.53 -20.09 11.89
N PRO A 52 -5.36 -20.65 10.99
CA PRO A 52 -4.97 -20.83 9.61
C PRO A 52 -5.03 -19.50 8.85
N LEU A 53 -3.94 -19.13 8.17
CA LEU A 53 -3.91 -18.11 7.14
C LEU A 53 -3.79 -18.78 5.78
N ARG A 54 -4.83 -18.64 4.96
CA ARG A 54 -4.80 -19.06 3.56
C ARG A 54 -4.19 -17.95 2.72
N SER A 55 -3.12 -18.29 2.02
CA SER A 55 -2.39 -17.42 1.11
C SER A 55 -2.07 -18.19 -0.17
N HIS A 56 -2.70 -17.82 -1.30
CA HIS A 56 -2.36 -18.33 -2.64
C HIS A 56 -2.18 -19.86 -2.72
N GLY A 57 -3.10 -20.64 -2.12
CA GLY A 57 -3.05 -22.10 -2.14
C GLY A 57 -2.18 -22.75 -1.06
N VAL A 58 -1.44 -21.97 -0.28
CA VAL A 58 -0.66 -22.42 0.88
C VAL A 58 -1.38 -22.03 2.16
N VAL A 59 -1.46 -22.97 3.11
CA VAL A 59 -1.97 -22.73 4.46
C VAL A 59 -0.80 -22.69 5.41
N VAL A 60 -0.64 -21.54 6.10
CA VAL A 60 0.33 -21.39 7.19
C VAL A 60 -0.42 -21.15 8.49
N TYR A 61 0.13 -21.60 9.61
CA TYR A 61 -0.49 -21.43 10.92
C TYR A 61 0.19 -20.31 11.71
N LEU A 62 -0.63 -19.37 12.19
CA LEU A 62 -0.21 -18.18 12.93
C LEU A 62 -0.59 -18.30 14.40
N THR A 63 0.15 -17.57 15.24
CA THR A 63 -0.31 -17.25 16.60
C THR A 63 -1.35 -16.13 16.58
N HIS A 64 -2.06 -15.93 17.71
CA HIS A 64 -3.06 -14.87 17.83
C HIS A 64 -2.47 -13.46 17.63
N ASP A 65 -1.33 -13.18 18.24
CA ASP A 65 -0.62 -11.90 18.13
C ASP A 65 -0.16 -11.62 16.69
N GLU A 66 0.35 -12.63 15.99
CA GLU A 66 0.77 -12.51 14.59
C GLU A 66 -0.43 -12.24 13.65
N SER A 67 -1.56 -12.91 13.90
CA SER A 67 -2.79 -12.67 13.16
C SER A 67 -3.29 -11.23 13.34
N GLN A 68 -3.22 -10.69 14.57
CA GLN A 68 -3.58 -9.30 14.82
C GLN A 68 -2.63 -8.31 14.12
N LYS A 69 -1.31 -8.53 14.22
CA LYS A 69 -0.31 -7.69 13.53
C LYS A 69 -0.50 -7.68 12.02
N LEU A 70 -0.77 -8.83 11.41
CA LEU A 70 -1.06 -8.94 9.99
C LEU A 70 -2.34 -8.19 9.60
N LYS A 71 -3.40 -8.28 10.41
CA LYS A 71 -4.63 -7.51 10.18
C LYS A 71 -4.39 -6.00 10.23
N VAL A 72 -3.63 -5.54 11.22
CA VAL A 72 -3.27 -4.12 11.35
C VAL A 72 -2.45 -3.67 10.14
N LEU A 73 -1.43 -4.45 9.75
CA LEU A 73 -0.58 -4.10 8.62
C LEU A 73 -1.39 -4.04 7.31
N ASN A 74 -2.30 -5.00 7.08
CA ASN A 74 -3.17 -4.99 5.91
C ASN A 74 -4.10 -3.77 5.92
N SER A 75 -4.72 -3.47 7.06
CA SER A 75 -5.60 -2.31 7.20
C SER A 75 -4.87 -0.98 6.96
N VAL A 76 -3.61 -0.85 7.42
CA VAL A 76 -2.78 0.34 7.16
C VAL A 76 -2.44 0.43 5.68
N GLY A 77 -2.08 -0.68 5.05
CA GLY A 77 -1.83 -0.75 3.61
C GLY A 77 -3.05 -0.30 2.79
N ASP A 78 -4.24 -0.83 3.12
CA ASP A 78 -5.49 -0.49 2.44
C ASP A 78 -5.84 1.00 2.59
N VAL A 79 -5.69 1.57 3.80
CA VAL A 79 -5.94 2.99 4.06
C VAL A 79 -4.98 3.87 3.25
N MET A 80 -3.69 3.53 3.22
CA MET A 80 -2.69 4.27 2.45
C MET A 80 -2.98 4.23 0.94
N ALA A 81 -3.36 3.06 0.42
CA ALA A 81 -3.76 2.90 -0.98
C ALA A 81 -5.01 3.73 -1.29
N PHE A 82 -6.02 3.71 -0.42
CA PHE A 82 -7.26 4.46 -0.59
C PHE A 82 -7.02 5.98 -0.60
N ILE A 83 -6.18 6.48 0.30
CA ILE A 83 -5.77 7.90 0.31
C ILE A 83 -5.06 8.27 -0.99
N PHE A 84 -4.11 7.44 -1.44
CA PHE A 84 -3.36 7.70 -2.66
C PHE A 84 -4.26 7.74 -3.91
N ILE A 85 -5.21 6.81 -4.03
CA ILE A 85 -6.19 6.77 -5.11
C ILE A 85 -7.10 8.00 -5.05
N SER A 86 -7.62 8.34 -3.88
CA SER A 86 -8.50 9.50 -3.68
C SER A 86 -7.81 10.81 -4.08
N LEU A 87 -6.56 11.02 -3.65
CA LEU A 87 -5.76 12.18 -4.04
C LEU A 87 -5.49 12.22 -5.55
N SER A 88 -5.27 11.06 -6.16
CA SER A 88 -5.02 10.94 -7.60
C SER A 88 -6.27 11.28 -8.43
N ILE A 89 -7.44 10.78 -8.03
CA ILE A 89 -8.73 11.08 -8.67
C ILE A 89 -9.06 12.57 -8.51
N TRP A 90 -8.95 13.10 -7.29
CA TRP A 90 -9.21 14.52 -7.02
C TRP A 90 -8.33 15.43 -7.87
N LYS A 91 -7.04 15.11 -7.98
CA LYS A 91 -6.10 15.84 -8.83
C LYS A 91 -6.45 15.75 -10.32
N GLN A 92 -6.91 14.59 -10.80
CA GLN A 92 -7.38 14.46 -12.18
C GLN A 92 -8.66 15.28 -12.42
N PHE A 93 -9.59 15.29 -11.47
CA PHE A 93 -10.81 16.05 -11.55
C PHE A 93 -10.54 17.57 -11.63
N LEU A 94 -9.67 18.09 -10.77
CA LEU A 94 -9.25 19.50 -10.81
C LEU A 94 -8.56 19.88 -12.13
N ARG A 95 -7.75 18.98 -12.71
CA ARG A 95 -7.14 19.21 -14.04
C ARG A 95 -8.18 19.27 -15.15
N ARG A 96 -9.24 18.45 -15.08
CA ARG A 96 -10.34 18.49 -16.06
C ARG A 96 -11.15 19.78 -15.98
N GLN A 97 -11.41 20.29 -14.77
CA GLN A 97 -12.10 21.58 -14.61
C GLN A 97 -11.27 22.76 -15.12
N ALA A 98 -9.94 22.74 -14.92
CA ALA A 98 -9.07 23.81 -15.42
C ALA A 98 -8.95 23.86 -16.96
N GLY A 99 -9.13 22.74 -17.65
CA GLY A 99 -9.06 22.67 -19.12
C GLY A 99 -10.38 22.93 -19.86
N GLY A 100 -11.50 23.11 -19.14
CA GLY A 100 -12.82 23.33 -19.73
C GLY A 100 -13.22 24.80 -19.90
N THR A 101 -12.32 25.75 -19.60
CA THR A 101 -12.62 27.20 -19.58
C THR A 101 -12.06 27.95 -20.79
N ASP A 102 -11.50 27.27 -21.79
CA ASP A 102 -10.93 27.89 -23.00
C ASP A 102 -11.80 27.69 -24.26
N GLU A 103 -12.96 27.04 -24.14
CA GLU A 103 -13.92 26.89 -25.24
C GLU A 103 -15.29 27.46 -24.84
N SER A 104 -15.44 28.78 -24.96
CA SER A 104 -16.75 29.39 -25.19
C SER A 104 -16.63 30.39 -26.34
N PRO A 105 -17.43 30.23 -27.41
CA PRO A 105 -17.44 31.14 -28.57
C PRO A 105 -17.98 32.53 -28.23
#